data_AF-A0A7Y2RB97-F1
#
_entry.id   AF-A0A7Y2RB97-F1
#
_cell.length_a   1.000
_cell.length_b   1.000
_cell.length_c   1.000
_cell.angle_alpha   90.00
_cell.angle_beta   90.00
_cell.angle_gamma   90.00
#
_symmetry.space_group_name_H-M   'P 1'
#
loop_
_entity.id
_entity.type
_entity.pdbx_description
1 polymer ?
#
loop_
_entity_poly.entity_id
_entity_poly.type
_entity_poly.pdbx_seq_one_letter_code
_entity_poly.pdbx_strand_id
1 'polypeptide(L)'
;MTNLPATLSTLKQEIGALTDKLAAARPDFIAECIDKLKAGGMMVPKTIAAAEFVREYTMALGGVPSYGLAVAVAKLKRGEYPDVKPDFMPLPAMLAAIARLETKTIRDDLARLREKEATLAEVAKPREKTSEEQKERIRQLHAQFKAAHAESKVGERFNPVPADMTPEQLEYWAQIQAIRDAPSITEEQHALRRKIASSMASAAQDDKQEAAE
;
A
#
# COMPACT_ATOMS: atom_id res chain seq x y z
N MET A 1 -13.48 9.64 9.65
CA MET A 1 -14.56 8.66 9.42
C MET A 1 -14.42 8.15 7.99
N THR A 2 -14.00 6.90 7.80
CA THR A 2 -13.87 6.30 6.47
C THR A 2 -15.26 5.91 5.97
N ASN A 3 -15.76 6.57 4.93
CA ASN A 3 -17.06 6.26 4.33
C ASN A 3 -16.97 5.01 3.44
N LEU A 4 -16.56 3.89 4.04
CA LEU A 4 -16.34 2.58 3.41
C LEU A 4 -17.49 2.15 2.47
N PRO A 5 -18.77 2.23 2.86
CA PRO A 5 -19.86 1.84 1.97
C PRO A 5 -19.95 2.72 0.71
N ALA A 6 -19.74 4.04 0.84
CA ALA A 6 -19.70 4.94 -0.31
C ALA A 6 -18.53 4.59 -1.25
N THR A 7 -17.33 4.34 -0.70
CA THR A 7 -16.16 3.98 -1.50
C THR A 7 -16.33 2.66 -2.25
N LEU A 8 -16.98 1.66 -1.65
CA LEU A 8 -17.29 0.39 -2.32
C LEU A 8 -18.31 0.57 -3.44
N SER A 9 -19.32 1.42 -3.24
CA SER A 9 -20.30 1.75 -4.28
C SER A 9 -19.64 2.38 -5.50
N THR A 10 -18.75 3.36 -5.29
CA THR A 10 -18.01 4.02 -6.38
C THR A 10 -17.12 3.02 -7.13
N LEU A 11 -16.38 2.16 -6.41
CA LEU A 11 -15.55 1.14 -7.03
C LEU A 11 -16.36 0.16 -7.89
N LYS A 12 -17.54 -0.26 -7.43
CA LYS A 12 -18.43 -1.13 -8.21
C LYS A 12 -18.91 -0.46 -9.49
N GLN A 13 -19.24 0.83 -9.43
CA GLN A 13 -19.61 1.61 -10.62
C GLN A 13 -18.45 1.72 -11.61
N GLU A 14 -17.23 2.01 -11.12
CA GLU A 14 -16.03 2.08 -11.96
C GLU A 14 -15.71 0.73 -12.62
N ILE A 15 -15.76 -0.38 -11.86
CA ILE A 15 -15.59 -1.74 -12.39
C ILE A 15 -16.63 -2.04 -13.47
N GLY A 16 -17.89 -1.65 -13.25
CA GLY A 16 -18.95 -1.76 -14.25
C GLY A 16 -18.60 -1.04 -15.54
N ALA A 17 -18.23 0.24 -15.45
CA ALA A 17 -17.87 1.06 -16.60
C ALA A 17 -16.66 0.51 -17.38
N LEU A 18 -15.62 -0.01 -16.70
CA LEU A 18 -14.49 -0.65 -17.38
C LEU A 18 -14.87 -2.00 -18.00
N THR A 19 -15.76 -2.75 -17.35
CA THR A 19 -16.29 -4.01 -17.89
C THR A 19 -17.08 -3.76 -19.17
N ASP A 20 -17.91 -2.72 -19.21
CA ASP A 20 -18.67 -2.33 -20.40
C ASP A 20 -17.75 -1.94 -21.56
N LYS A 21 -16.67 -1.19 -21.28
CA LYS A 21 -15.65 -0.88 -22.30
C LYS A 21 -14.95 -2.12 -22.84
N LEU A 22 -14.82 -3.16 -22.01
CA LEU A 22 -14.20 -4.43 -22.38
C LEU A 22 -15.17 -5.42 -23.05
N ALA A 23 -16.45 -5.05 -23.21
CA ALA A 23 -17.42 -5.87 -23.91
C ALA A 23 -16.99 -6.13 -25.37
N ALA A 24 -17.13 -7.38 -25.79
CA ALA A 24 -16.75 -7.83 -27.14
C ALA A 24 -17.50 -7.03 -28.22
N ALA A 25 -16.79 -6.73 -29.30
CA ALA A 25 -17.34 -6.05 -30.47
C ALA A 25 -18.43 -6.91 -31.13
N ARG A 26 -19.57 -6.27 -31.40
CA ARG A 26 -20.65 -6.89 -32.18
C ARG A 26 -20.28 -6.90 -33.67
N PRO A 27 -20.77 -7.88 -34.45
CA PRO A 27 -20.50 -7.95 -35.89
C PRO A 27 -20.81 -6.64 -36.65
N ASP A 28 -21.93 -5.99 -36.34
CA ASP A 28 -22.32 -4.74 -37.00
C ASP A 28 -21.33 -3.60 -36.73
N PHE A 29 -20.84 -3.52 -35.48
CA PHE A 29 -19.83 -2.54 -35.10
C PHE A 29 -18.49 -2.83 -35.78
N ILE A 30 -18.13 -4.10 -35.94
CA ILE A 30 -16.93 -4.51 -36.68
C ILE A 30 -17.04 -4.06 -38.14
N ALA A 31 -18.19 -4.28 -38.79
CA ALA A 31 -18.42 -3.83 -40.16
C ALA A 31 -18.31 -2.31 -40.29
N GLU A 32 -18.89 -1.54 -39.35
CA GLU A 32 -18.77 -0.09 -39.30
C GLU A 32 -17.31 0.37 -39.17
N CYS A 33 -16.53 -0.28 -38.31
CA CYS A 33 -15.10 -0.01 -38.14
C CYS A 33 -14.30 -0.26 -39.42
N ILE A 34 -14.59 -1.35 -40.14
CA ILE A 34 -13.97 -1.68 -41.42
C ILE A 34 -14.29 -0.61 -42.46
N ASP A 35 -15.55 -0.19 -42.55
CA ASP A 35 -15.97 0.83 -43.52
C ASP A 35 -15.36 2.21 -43.20
N LYS A 36 -15.15 2.53 -41.91
CA LYS A 36 -14.39 3.73 -41.51
C LYS A 36 -12.93 3.70 -41.96
N LEU A 37 -12.29 2.54 -42.02
CA LEU A 37 -10.93 2.38 -42.55
C LEU A 37 -10.93 2.57 -44.07
N LYS A 38 -11.88 1.96 -44.80
CA LYS A 38 -12.03 2.17 -46.25
C LYS A 38 -12.27 3.64 -46.59
N ALA A 39 -13.20 4.28 -45.88
CA ALA A 39 -13.51 5.70 -46.04
C ALA A 39 -12.32 6.61 -45.65
N GLY A 40 -11.36 6.09 -44.88
CA GLY A 40 -10.08 6.75 -44.59
C GLY A 40 -9.06 6.66 -45.73
N GLY A 41 -9.40 6.04 -46.86
CA GLY A 41 -8.51 5.88 -48.02
C GLY A 41 -7.66 4.61 -47.99
N MET A 42 -7.82 3.74 -46.98
CA MET A 42 -7.03 2.51 -46.89
C MET A 42 -7.47 1.47 -47.92
N MET A 43 -6.51 0.93 -48.65
CA MET A 43 -6.72 -0.13 -49.62
C MET A 43 -6.97 -1.47 -48.94
N VAL A 44 -7.93 -2.23 -49.46
CA VAL A 44 -8.25 -3.58 -49.00
C VAL A 44 -7.15 -4.58 -49.41
N PRO A 45 -6.67 -5.45 -48.49
CA PRO A 45 -5.73 -6.51 -48.81
C PRO A 45 -6.26 -7.43 -49.91
N LYS A 46 -5.48 -7.61 -50.98
CA LYS A 46 -5.82 -8.50 -52.11
C LYS A 46 -5.78 -9.98 -51.75
N THR A 47 -5.22 -10.33 -50.60
CA THR A 47 -5.09 -11.71 -50.12
C THR A 47 -6.41 -12.31 -49.64
N ILE A 48 -7.45 -11.49 -49.41
CA ILE A 48 -8.76 -11.92 -48.94
C ILE A 48 -9.76 -11.74 -50.07
N ALA A 49 -10.52 -12.79 -50.38
CA ALA A 49 -11.59 -12.71 -51.38
C ALA A 49 -12.66 -11.71 -50.93
N ALA A 50 -13.12 -10.86 -51.86
CA ALA A 50 -14.06 -9.77 -51.54
C ALA A 50 -15.36 -10.26 -50.88
N ALA A 51 -15.87 -11.44 -51.31
CA ALA A 51 -17.07 -12.05 -50.75
C ALA A 51 -16.90 -12.49 -49.28
N GLU A 52 -15.67 -12.83 -48.87
CA GLU A 52 -15.36 -13.32 -47.52
C GLU A 52 -14.78 -12.26 -46.61
N PHE A 53 -14.54 -11.05 -47.14
CA PHE A 53 -13.83 -10.00 -46.46
C PHE A 53 -14.41 -9.66 -45.09
N VAL A 54 -15.71 -9.39 -45.00
CA VAL A 54 -16.35 -9.06 -43.73
C VAL A 54 -16.32 -10.25 -42.77
N ARG A 55 -16.57 -11.47 -43.27
CA ARG A 55 -16.58 -12.70 -42.46
C ARG A 55 -15.25 -12.96 -41.78
N GLU A 56 -14.14 -12.85 -42.51
CA GLU A 56 -12.80 -13.06 -41.99
C GLU A 56 -12.43 -12.05 -40.90
N TYR A 57 -12.78 -10.77 -41.08
CA TYR A 57 -12.58 -9.77 -40.03
C TYR A 57 -13.47 -10.01 -38.81
N THR A 58 -14.75 -10.35 -39.00
CA THR A 58 -15.65 -10.67 -37.88
C THR A 58 -15.13 -11.86 -37.08
N MET A 59 -14.61 -12.89 -37.75
CA MET A 59 -14.04 -14.06 -37.10
C MET A 59 -12.78 -13.70 -36.30
N ALA A 60 -11.81 -13.01 -36.92
CA ALA A 60 -10.55 -12.64 -36.27
C ALA A 60 -10.73 -11.65 -35.11
N LEU A 61 -11.71 -10.74 -35.23
CA LEU A 61 -12.07 -9.76 -34.22
C LEU A 61 -13.04 -10.32 -33.16
N GLY A 62 -13.40 -11.61 -33.25
CA GLY A 62 -14.17 -12.30 -32.23
C GLY A 62 -13.54 -12.14 -30.84
N GLY A 63 -14.34 -11.65 -29.88
CA GLY A 63 -13.90 -11.40 -28.51
C GLY A 63 -12.97 -10.19 -28.32
N VAL A 64 -12.65 -9.43 -29.37
CA VAL A 64 -11.93 -8.17 -29.24
C VAL A 64 -12.88 -7.11 -28.68
N PRO A 65 -12.50 -6.34 -27.65
CA PRO A 65 -13.39 -5.32 -27.11
C PRO A 65 -13.68 -4.17 -28.09
N SER A 66 -14.93 -3.71 -28.10
CA SER A 66 -15.39 -2.60 -28.96
C SER A 66 -14.54 -1.34 -28.77
N TYR A 67 -14.21 -1.01 -27.52
CA TYR A 67 -13.40 0.16 -27.19
C TYR A 67 -12.01 0.09 -27.83
N GLY A 68 -11.33 -1.06 -27.70
CA GLY A 68 -9.99 -1.24 -28.27
C GLY A 68 -9.98 -1.17 -29.78
N LEU A 69 -11.00 -1.74 -30.41
CA LEU A 69 -11.17 -1.66 -31.86
C LEU A 69 -11.40 -0.22 -32.33
N ALA A 70 -12.25 0.54 -31.63
CA ALA A 70 -12.51 1.94 -31.95
C ALA A 70 -11.24 2.80 -31.87
N VAL A 71 -10.45 2.63 -30.80
CA VAL A 71 -9.17 3.33 -30.62
C VAL A 71 -8.19 2.93 -31.72
N ALA A 72 -8.03 1.64 -31.98
CA ALA A 72 -7.13 1.15 -33.02
C ALA A 72 -7.49 1.72 -34.41
N VAL A 73 -8.78 1.75 -34.77
CA VAL A 73 -9.24 2.33 -36.03
C VAL A 73 -8.91 3.82 -36.11
N ALA A 74 -9.14 4.58 -35.04
CA ALA A 74 -8.81 6.01 -35.03
C ALA A 74 -7.30 6.26 -35.18
N LYS A 75 -6.47 5.49 -34.46
CA LYS A 75 -5.01 5.58 -34.50
C LYS A 75 -4.43 5.16 -35.86
N LEU A 76 -4.98 4.12 -36.47
CA LEU A 76 -4.62 3.69 -37.83
C LEU A 76 -4.87 4.81 -38.84
N LYS A 77 -6.03 5.47 -38.79
CA LYS A 77 -6.36 6.59 -39.68
C LYS A 77 -5.46 7.81 -39.49
N ARG A 78 -4.88 7.97 -38.29
CA ARG A 78 -3.93 9.05 -37.98
C ARG A 78 -2.47 8.68 -38.28
N GLY A 79 -2.19 7.43 -38.64
CA GLY A 79 -0.83 6.94 -38.87
C GLY A 79 0.00 6.79 -37.58
N GLU A 80 -0.64 6.56 -36.43
CA GLU A 80 0.05 6.45 -35.13
C GLU A 80 0.80 5.10 -34.95
N TYR A 81 0.62 4.14 -35.86
CA TYR A 81 1.30 2.84 -35.81
C TYR A 81 2.47 2.78 -36.80
N PRO A 82 3.73 2.80 -36.33
CA PRO A 82 4.90 2.86 -37.21
C PRO A 82 5.09 1.60 -38.04
N ASP A 83 4.69 0.43 -37.52
CA ASP A 83 4.87 -0.86 -38.18
C ASP A 83 3.76 -1.19 -39.19
N VAL A 84 2.73 -0.34 -39.29
CA VAL A 84 1.59 -0.55 -40.18
C VAL A 84 1.71 0.40 -41.37
N LYS A 85 1.67 -0.16 -42.59
CA LYS A 85 1.68 0.62 -43.82
C LYS A 85 0.40 1.47 -43.91
N PRO A 86 0.49 2.82 -43.95
CA PRO A 86 -0.68 3.69 -43.90
C PRO A 86 -1.69 3.48 -45.03
N ASP A 87 -1.21 3.11 -46.22
CA ASP A 87 -2.03 2.96 -47.43
C ASP A 87 -2.86 1.67 -47.45
N PHE A 88 -2.54 0.70 -46.59
CA PHE A 88 -3.13 -0.64 -46.63
C PHE A 88 -3.84 -0.96 -45.32
N MET A 89 -5.04 -1.53 -45.43
CA MET A 89 -5.73 -2.00 -44.25
C MET A 89 -4.93 -3.14 -43.59
N PRO A 90 -4.78 -3.14 -42.26
CA PRO A 90 -4.13 -4.24 -41.56
C PRO A 90 -4.85 -5.57 -41.78
N LEU A 91 -4.11 -6.67 -41.88
CA LEU A 91 -4.69 -8.02 -41.90
C LEU A 91 -5.60 -8.26 -40.68
N PRO A 92 -6.65 -9.09 -40.78
CA PRO A 92 -7.59 -9.34 -39.68
C PRO A 92 -6.92 -9.67 -38.34
N ALA A 93 -5.95 -10.61 -38.36
CA ALA A 93 -5.22 -11.02 -37.16
C ALA A 93 -4.37 -9.88 -36.57
N MET A 94 -3.76 -9.06 -37.42
CA MET A 94 -2.96 -7.91 -37.00
C MET A 94 -3.84 -6.82 -36.38
N LEU A 95 -4.98 -6.52 -36.99
CA LEU A 95 -5.96 -5.56 -36.44
C LEU A 95 -6.47 -6.04 -35.07
N ALA A 96 -6.75 -7.33 -34.92
CA ALA A 96 -7.16 -7.92 -33.65
C ALA A 96 -6.06 -7.80 -32.59
N ALA A 97 -4.79 -8.02 -32.95
CA ALA A 97 -3.67 -7.86 -32.03
C ALA A 97 -3.52 -6.41 -31.55
N ILE A 98 -3.56 -5.45 -32.47
CA ILE A 98 -3.48 -4.01 -32.17
C ILE A 98 -4.64 -3.59 -31.26
N ALA A 99 -5.87 -3.94 -31.60
CA ALA A 99 -7.05 -3.61 -30.80
C ALA A 99 -7.02 -4.25 -29.39
N ARG A 100 -6.44 -5.45 -29.23
CA ARG A 100 -6.21 -6.06 -27.92
C ARG A 100 -5.14 -5.32 -27.11
N LEU A 101 -4.11 -4.80 -27.77
CA LEU A 101 -3.07 -4.01 -27.13
C LEU A 101 -3.64 -2.68 -26.59
N GLU A 102 -4.51 -2.01 -27.35
CA GLU A 102 -5.19 -0.77 -26.92
C GLU A 102 -6.10 -0.96 -25.69
N THR A 103 -6.47 -2.20 -25.37
CA THR A 103 -7.29 -2.53 -24.20
C THR A 103 -6.48 -3.03 -23.01
N LYS A 104 -5.16 -3.12 -23.13
CA LYS A 104 -4.28 -3.64 -22.06
C LYS A 104 -4.40 -2.82 -20.79
N THR A 105 -4.25 -1.50 -20.87
CA THR A 105 -4.32 -0.60 -19.71
C THR A 105 -5.66 -0.69 -18.98
N ILE A 106 -6.77 -0.80 -19.72
CA ILE A 106 -8.10 -0.97 -19.14
C ILE A 106 -8.25 -2.32 -18.43
N ARG A 107 -7.68 -3.40 -18.98
CA ARG A 107 -7.67 -4.71 -18.31
C ARG A 107 -6.86 -4.66 -17.02
N ASP A 108 -5.69 -4.04 -17.06
CA ASP A 108 -4.80 -3.90 -15.91
C ASP A 108 -5.48 -3.05 -14.82
N ASP A 109 -6.12 -1.94 -15.20
CA ASP A 109 -6.89 -1.10 -14.28
C ASP A 109 -8.09 -1.84 -13.68
N LEU A 110 -8.84 -2.60 -14.48
CA LEU A 110 -9.97 -3.40 -14.01
C LEU A 110 -9.49 -4.46 -13.01
N ALA A 111 -8.39 -5.17 -13.29
CA ALA A 111 -7.81 -6.14 -12.37
C ALA A 111 -7.46 -5.48 -11.03
N ARG A 112 -6.74 -4.34 -11.07
CA ARG A 112 -6.40 -3.56 -9.88
C ARG A 112 -7.63 -3.11 -9.08
N LEU A 113 -8.68 -2.63 -9.76
CA LEU A 113 -9.92 -2.20 -9.09
C LEU A 113 -10.66 -3.39 -8.45
N ARG A 114 -10.69 -4.55 -9.09
CA ARG A 114 -11.28 -5.78 -8.52
C ARG A 114 -10.52 -6.27 -7.29
N GLU A 115 -9.19 -6.22 -7.30
CA GLU A 115 -8.37 -6.55 -6.13
C GLU A 115 -8.65 -5.58 -4.96
N LYS A 116 -8.74 -4.27 -5.27
CA LYS A 116 -9.10 -3.26 -4.28
C LYS A 116 -10.51 -3.46 -3.72
N GLU A 117 -11.48 -3.78 -4.57
CA GLU A 117 -12.84 -4.11 -4.15
C GLU A 117 -12.86 -5.34 -3.24
N ALA A 118 -12.17 -6.42 -3.62
CA ALA A 118 -12.10 -7.64 -2.82
C ALA A 118 -11.53 -7.37 -1.42
N THR A 119 -10.45 -6.60 -1.34
CA THR A 119 -9.78 -6.24 -0.07
C THR A 119 -10.71 -5.40 0.81
N LEU A 120 -11.38 -4.39 0.25
CA LEU A 120 -12.31 -3.54 1.01
C LEU A 120 -13.60 -4.27 1.39
N ALA A 121 -14.08 -5.17 0.55
CA ALA A 121 -15.23 -6.01 0.84
C ALA A 121 -14.92 -6.97 2.00
N GLU A 122 -13.70 -7.49 2.10
CA GLU A 122 -13.26 -8.29 3.23
C GLU A 122 -13.19 -7.48 4.52
N VAL A 123 -12.60 -6.29 4.49
CA VAL A 123 -12.56 -5.37 5.65
C VAL A 123 -13.97 -4.95 6.09
N ALA A 124 -14.91 -4.83 5.15
CA ALA A 124 -16.29 -4.48 5.43
C ALA A 124 -17.10 -5.63 6.04
N LYS A 125 -16.61 -6.89 6.01
CA LYS A 125 -17.30 -8.00 6.66
C LYS A 125 -17.34 -7.75 8.17
N PRO A 126 -18.50 -7.90 8.83
CA PRO A 126 -18.57 -7.84 10.28
C PRO A 126 -17.60 -8.86 10.86
N ARG A 127 -16.68 -8.41 11.71
CA ARG A 127 -15.84 -9.34 12.47
C ARG A 127 -16.77 -10.23 13.29
N GLU A 128 -16.50 -11.54 13.29
CA GLU A 128 -17.18 -12.46 14.19
C GLU A 128 -17.07 -11.91 15.62
N LYS A 129 -18.20 -11.89 16.33
CA LYS A 129 -18.22 -11.42 17.71
C LYS A 129 -17.27 -12.32 18.50
N THR A 130 -16.23 -11.73 19.06
CA THR A 130 -15.26 -12.41 19.93
C THR A 130 -16.03 -13.21 20.97
N SER A 131 -15.78 -14.52 21.07
CA SER A 131 -16.49 -15.38 22.04
C SER A 131 -16.22 -14.88 23.46
N GLU A 132 -17.14 -15.13 24.39
CA GLU A 132 -16.93 -14.72 25.80
C GLU A 132 -15.65 -15.36 26.38
N GLU A 133 -15.37 -16.61 26.01
CA GLU A 133 -14.12 -17.31 26.36
C GLU A 133 -12.87 -16.59 25.84
N GLN A 134 -12.89 -16.08 24.60
CA GLN A 134 -11.79 -15.30 24.04
C GLN A 134 -11.61 -13.97 24.78
N LYS A 135 -12.71 -13.29 25.15
CA LYS A 135 -12.64 -12.05 25.92
C LYS A 135 -12.04 -12.28 27.30
N GLU A 136 -12.41 -13.37 27.97
CA GLU A 136 -11.85 -13.75 29.26
C GLU A 136 -10.35 -14.06 29.17
N ARG A 137 -9.93 -14.84 28.16
CA ARG A 137 -8.51 -15.11 27.92
C ARG A 137 -7.72 -13.82 27.67
N ILE A 138 -8.27 -12.88 26.89
CA ILE A 138 -7.64 -11.56 26.66
C ILE A 138 -7.52 -10.77 27.96
N ARG A 139 -8.57 -10.75 28.81
CA ARG A 139 -8.52 -10.09 30.12
C ARG A 139 -7.45 -10.70 31.03
N GLN A 140 -7.34 -12.04 31.05
CA GLN A 140 -6.33 -12.75 31.83
C GLN A 140 -4.91 -12.42 31.35
N LEU A 141 -4.65 -12.46 30.05
CA LEU A 141 -3.35 -12.09 29.47
C LEU A 141 -2.98 -10.64 29.79
N HIS A 142 -3.94 -9.72 29.70
CA HIS A 142 -3.71 -8.32 30.01
C HIS A 142 -3.45 -8.08 31.51
N ALA A 143 -4.13 -8.82 32.38
CA ALA A 143 -3.88 -8.78 33.82
C ALA A 143 -2.49 -9.33 34.17
N GLN A 144 -2.08 -10.44 33.55
CA GLN A 144 -0.75 -11.02 33.70
C GLN A 144 0.34 -10.06 33.21
N PHE A 145 0.14 -9.43 32.04
CA PHE A 145 1.07 -8.43 31.53
C PHE A 145 1.22 -7.24 32.50
N LYS A 146 0.10 -6.73 33.04
CA LYS A 146 0.14 -5.65 34.03
C LYS A 146 0.86 -6.05 35.31
N ALA A 147 0.64 -7.27 35.80
CA ALA A 147 1.33 -7.78 36.99
C ALA A 147 2.83 -7.92 36.75
N ALA A 148 3.24 -8.57 35.66
CA ALA A 148 4.64 -8.73 35.28
C ALA A 148 5.35 -7.38 35.06
N HIS A 149 4.66 -6.42 34.45
CA HIS A 149 5.21 -5.07 34.26
C HIS A 149 5.28 -4.27 35.58
N ALA A 150 4.37 -4.51 36.52
CA ALA A 150 4.45 -3.92 37.85
C ALA A 150 5.65 -4.50 38.62
N GLU A 151 5.84 -5.82 38.57
CA GLU A 151 6.99 -6.51 39.16
C GLU A 151 8.32 -6.06 38.55
N SER A 152 8.39 -5.91 37.22
CA SER A 152 9.59 -5.40 36.54
C SER A 152 9.90 -3.95 36.93
N LYS A 153 8.87 -3.09 37.08
CA LYS A 153 9.04 -1.72 37.59
C LYS A 153 9.51 -1.68 39.05
N VAL A 154 9.12 -2.64 39.87
CA VAL A 154 9.62 -2.76 41.25
C VAL A 154 11.09 -3.18 41.25
N GLY A 155 11.50 -4.08 40.35
CA GLY A 155 12.90 -4.44 40.13
C GLY A 155 13.75 -3.28 39.60
N GLU A 156 13.25 -2.50 38.63
CA GLU A 156 13.97 -1.34 38.07
C GLU A 156 14.04 -0.13 39.03
N ARG A 157 13.07 0.04 39.93
CA ARG A 157 13.16 1.05 41.01
C ARG A 157 14.34 0.78 41.96
N PHE A 158 14.76 -0.48 42.02
CA PHE A 158 15.96 -0.95 42.69
C PHE A 158 17.08 -1.22 41.68
N ASN A 159 17.40 -0.24 40.83
CA ASN A 159 18.79 -0.10 40.38
C ASN A 159 19.50 0.75 41.46
N PRO A 160 20.10 0.14 42.50
CA PRO A 160 20.91 0.88 43.43
C PRO A 160 22.06 1.47 42.61
N VAL A 161 22.23 2.79 42.69
CA VAL A 161 23.58 3.31 42.69
C VAL A 161 24.30 2.49 43.77
N PRO A 162 25.42 1.80 43.46
CA PRO A 162 26.10 0.94 44.44
C PRO A 162 26.19 1.68 45.77
N ALA A 163 25.72 1.04 46.85
CA ALA A 163 25.60 1.66 48.16
C ALA A 163 26.95 2.17 48.68
N ASP A 164 28.03 1.54 48.23
CA ASP A 164 29.39 1.89 48.59
C ASP A 164 30.07 2.51 47.37
N MET A 165 30.07 3.84 47.29
CA MET A 165 30.91 4.55 46.33
C MET A 165 32.35 4.52 46.83
N THR A 166 33.28 4.06 45.99
CA THR A 166 34.70 4.15 46.33
C THR A 166 35.13 5.63 46.39
N PRO A 167 36.22 5.98 47.11
CA PRO A 167 36.71 7.35 47.17
C PRO A 167 36.96 7.97 45.79
N GLU A 168 37.48 7.17 44.85
CA GLU A 168 37.71 7.57 43.46
C GLU A 168 36.39 7.87 42.71
N GLN A 169 35.32 7.13 43.02
CA GLN A 169 34.00 7.37 42.44
C GLN A 169 33.35 8.63 43.00
N LEU A 170 33.52 8.92 44.30
CA LEU A 170 33.06 10.16 44.92
C LEU A 170 33.72 11.38 44.28
N GLU A 171 35.04 11.33 44.07
CA GLU A 171 35.77 12.40 43.39
C GLU A 171 35.32 12.59 41.94
N TYR A 172 35.14 11.49 41.20
CA TYR A 172 34.64 11.51 39.83
C TYR A 172 33.24 12.17 39.73
N TRP A 173 32.32 11.77 40.61
CA TRP A 173 30.97 12.35 40.63
C TRP A 173 30.95 13.80 41.13
N ALA A 174 31.84 14.18 42.04
CA ALA A 174 32.02 15.57 42.46
C ALA A 174 32.46 16.46 41.29
N GLN A 175 33.40 15.98 40.47
CA GLN A 175 33.84 16.68 39.26
C GLN A 175 32.69 16.85 38.25
N ILE A 176 31.88 15.81 38.03
CA ILE A 176 30.70 15.88 37.15
C ILE A 176 29.66 16.87 37.68
N GLN A 177 29.44 16.92 39.00
CA GLN A 177 28.51 17.88 39.60
C GLN A 177 28.96 19.34 39.51
N ALA A 178 30.27 19.59 39.39
CA ALA A 178 30.80 20.94 39.17
C ALA A 178 30.57 21.43 37.73
N ILE A 179 30.32 20.53 36.76
CA ILE A 179 30.07 20.88 35.37
C ILE A 179 28.66 21.47 35.23
N ARG A 180 28.56 22.66 34.62
CA ARG A 180 27.29 23.32 34.33
C ARG A 180 26.45 22.46 33.39
N ASP A 181 25.18 22.32 33.75
CA ASP A 181 24.16 21.66 32.93
C ASP A 181 24.04 22.30 31.54
N ALA A 182 23.87 21.46 30.51
CA ALA A 182 23.54 21.90 29.16
C ALA A 182 22.14 22.57 29.12
N PRO A 183 21.84 23.41 28.12
CA PRO A 183 20.57 24.16 28.07
C PRO A 183 19.31 23.30 27.87
N SER A 184 19.45 22.03 27.46
CA SER A 184 18.37 21.15 27.03
C SER A 184 18.34 19.82 27.78
N ILE A 185 18.42 19.87 29.11
CA ILE A 185 18.39 18.67 29.97
C ILE A 185 16.94 18.24 30.24
N THR A 186 16.70 16.93 30.23
CA THR A 186 15.38 16.34 30.50
C THR A 186 15.12 16.22 32.02
N GLU A 187 13.85 16.16 32.43
CA GLU A 187 13.50 16.02 33.85
C GLU A 187 14.09 14.75 34.50
N GLU A 188 14.20 13.67 33.72
CA GLU A 188 14.81 12.41 34.17
C GLU A 188 16.31 12.57 34.47
N GLN A 189 17.02 13.36 33.68
CA GLN A 189 18.44 13.67 33.89
C GLN A 189 18.65 14.52 35.16
N HIS A 190 17.77 15.50 35.41
CA HIS A 190 17.78 16.25 36.67
C HIS A 190 17.46 15.38 37.88
N ALA A 191 16.54 14.41 37.75
CA ALA A 191 16.21 13.48 38.82
C ALA A 191 17.40 12.57 39.17
N LEU A 192 18.11 12.06 38.16
CA LEU A 192 19.31 11.25 38.35
C LEU A 192 20.43 12.03 39.05
N ARG A 193 20.68 13.29 38.65
CA ARG A 193 21.71 14.15 39.27
C ARG A 193 21.43 14.40 40.75
N ARG A 194 20.16 14.65 41.12
CA ARG A 194 19.73 14.79 42.53
C ARG A 194 19.93 13.50 43.33
N LYS A 195 19.64 12.34 42.72
CA LYS A 195 19.82 11.04 43.36
C LYS A 195 21.30 10.77 43.67
N ILE A 196 22.19 11.05 42.72
CA ILE A 196 23.65 10.91 42.90
C ILE A 196 24.15 11.88 43.99
N ALA A 197 23.68 13.12 44.03
CA ALA A 197 24.01 14.06 45.10
C ALA A 197 23.60 13.55 46.49
N SER A 198 22.41 12.94 46.59
CA SER A 198 21.96 12.32 47.84
C SER A 198 22.86 11.15 48.24
N SER A 199 23.26 10.29 47.30
CA SER A 199 24.16 9.16 47.58
C SER A 199 25.55 9.61 48.02
N MET A 200 26.12 10.65 47.40
CA MET A 200 27.39 11.23 47.84
C MET A 200 27.31 11.84 49.24
N ALA A 201 26.19 12.49 49.58
CA ALA A 201 25.98 13.09 50.90
C ALA A 201 25.85 12.03 52.00
N SER A 202 25.19 10.91 51.72
CA SER A 202 25.11 9.77 52.63
C SER A 202 26.48 9.12 52.86
N ALA A 203 27.24 8.85 51.80
CA ALA A 203 28.58 8.27 51.92
C ALA A 203 29.56 9.16 52.73
N ALA A 204 29.47 10.49 52.59
CA ALA A 204 30.33 11.42 53.35
C ALA A 204 29.93 11.56 54.84
N GLN A 205 28.75 11.10 55.23
CA GLN A 205 28.31 11.05 56.64
C GLN A 205 28.83 9.79 57.33
N ASP A 206 28.86 8.65 56.62
CA ASP A 206 29.39 7.38 57.13
C ASP A 206 30.89 7.47 57.43
N ASP A 207 31.69 8.08 56.54
CA ASP A 207 33.12 8.35 56.76
C ASP A 207 33.41 9.23 57.99
N LYS A 208 32.47 10.11 58.37
CA LYS A 208 32.60 10.98 59.56
C LYS A 208 32.21 10.30 60.86
N GLN A 209 31.41 9.23 60.80
CA GLN A 209 31.05 8.44 61.97
C GLN A 209 32.13 7.41 62.30
N GLU A 210 32.79 6.79 61.31
CA GLU A 210 33.94 5.90 61.54
C GLU A 210 35.18 6.63 62.10
N ALA A 211 35.36 7.91 61.79
CA ALA A 211 36.48 8.71 62.31
C ALA A 211 36.29 9.23 63.75
N ALA A 212 35.13 8.96 64.38
CA ALA A 212 34.76 9.45 65.71
C ALA A 212 34.63 8.35 66.78
N GLU A 213 34.91 7.09 66.43
CA GLU A 213 35.09 5.95 67.36
C GLU A 213 36.59 5.64 67.58
#